data_AF-A0A554LRL1-F1
#
_entry.id   AF-A0A554LRL1-F1
#
_cell.length_a   1.000
_cell.length_b   1.000
_cell.length_c   1.000
_cell.angle_alpha   90.00
_cell.angle_beta   90.00
_cell.angle_gamma   90.00
#
_symmetry.space_group_name_H-M   'P 1'
#
loop_
_entity.id
_entity.type
_entity.pdbx_description
1 polymer ?
#
loop_
_entity_poly.entity_id
_entity_poly.type
_entity_poly.pdbx_seq_one_letter_code
_entity_poly.pdbx_strand_id
1 'polypeptide(L)'
;MSKVEIYFTVIVLMSLFALLAHQYIFSIYEVEYKISSRVLYLNSDSKIVLEAIPVNSFGFRAPFRNSYTKFSIIQGKDLIEVEENNYEKGILIIKAKAEPGTVVIRVKSKFSLLPTEFEIKIVPNLA
;
A
#
# COMPACT_ATOMS: atom_id res chain seq x y z
N MET A 1 -25.96 -44.16 2.42
CA MET A 1 -26.10 -42.76 2.84
C MET A 1 -27.49 -42.30 2.45
N SER A 2 -28.31 -41.85 3.40
CA SER A 2 -29.62 -41.30 3.08
C SER A 2 -29.47 -40.01 2.26
N LYS A 3 -30.47 -39.64 1.45
CA LYS A 3 -30.44 -38.37 0.69
C LYS A 3 -30.18 -37.18 1.61
N VAL A 4 -30.72 -37.22 2.83
CA VAL A 4 -30.53 -36.21 3.88
C VAL A 4 -29.07 -36.11 4.30
N GLU A 5 -28.39 -37.22 4.55
CA GLU A 5 -26.96 -37.23 4.89
C GLU A 5 -26.09 -36.68 3.75
N ILE A 6 -26.45 -36.97 2.50
CA ILE A 6 -25.73 -36.45 1.32
C ILE A 6 -25.91 -34.93 1.26
N TYR A 7 -27.14 -34.43 1.34
CA TYR A 7 -27.40 -32.98 1.33
C TYR A 7 -26.70 -32.26 2.48
N PHE A 8 -26.74 -32.84 3.68
CA PHE A 8 -26.05 -32.29 4.84
C PHE A 8 -24.54 -32.21 4.60
N THR A 9 -23.93 -33.29 4.09
CA THR A 9 -22.50 -33.33 3.80
C THR A 9 -22.09 -32.27 2.77
N VAL A 10 -22.87 -32.11 1.70
CA VAL A 10 -22.63 -31.09 0.68
C VAL A 10 -22.71 -29.68 1.26
N ILE A 11 -23.70 -29.40 2.11
CA ILE A 11 -23.84 -28.09 2.77
C ILE A 11 -22.64 -27.79 3.69
N VAL A 12 -22.19 -28.78 4.46
CA VAL A 12 -21.02 -28.64 5.34
C VAL A 12 -19.77 -28.35 4.51
N LEU A 13 -19.54 -29.11 3.42
CA LEU A 13 -18.41 -28.90 2.53
C LEU A 13 -18.43 -27.53 1.86
N MET A 14 -19.60 -27.08 1.37
CA MET A 14 -19.72 -25.74 0.80
C MET A 14 -19.46 -24.65 1.83
N SER A 15 -19.92 -24.82 3.06
CA SER A 15 -19.68 -23.87 4.14
C SER A 15 -18.20 -23.77 4.49
N LEU A 16 -17.50 -24.91 4.57
CA LEU A 16 -16.05 -24.95 4.78
C LEU A 16 -15.31 -24.26 3.62
N PHE A 17 -15.70 -24.55 2.38
CA PHE A 17 -15.10 -23.91 1.22
C PHE A 17 -15.33 -22.40 1.21
N ALA A 18 -16.52 -21.94 1.57
CA ALA A 18 -16.83 -20.51 1.69
C ALA A 18 -15.99 -19.82 2.77
N LEU A 19 -15.80 -20.46 3.92
CA LEU A 19 -14.94 -19.94 4.99
C LEU A 19 -13.48 -19.82 4.56
N LEU A 20 -12.95 -20.84 3.88
CA LEU A 20 -11.61 -20.80 3.33
C LEU A 20 -11.49 -19.70 2.26
N ALA A 21 -12.39 -19.68 1.28
CA ALA A 21 -12.40 -18.65 0.24
C ALA A 21 -12.44 -17.24 0.86
N HIS A 22 -13.27 -17.04 1.88
CA HIS A 22 -13.31 -15.77 2.59
C HIS A 22 -11.95 -15.41 3.21
N GLN A 23 -11.32 -16.36 3.92
CA GLN A 23 -10.01 -16.15 4.53
C GLN A 23 -8.95 -15.78 3.50
N TYR A 24 -8.86 -16.49 2.38
CA TYR A 24 -7.81 -16.27 1.38
C TYR A 24 -8.05 -15.04 0.50
N ILE A 25 -9.30 -14.62 0.29
CA ILE A 25 -9.64 -13.48 -0.59
C ILE A 25 -9.63 -12.15 0.17
N PHE A 26 -10.20 -12.11 1.38
CA PHE A 26 -10.46 -10.85 2.10
C PHE A 26 -9.48 -10.55 3.23
N SER A 27 -8.58 -11.47 3.57
CA SER A 27 -7.53 -11.21 4.54
C SER A 27 -6.33 -10.53 3.88
N ILE A 28 -5.73 -9.59 4.60
CA ILE A 28 -4.47 -8.97 4.20
C ILE A 28 -3.36 -9.95 4.54
N TYR A 29 -2.71 -10.49 3.52
CA TYR A 29 -1.55 -11.36 3.65
C TYR A 29 -0.27 -10.53 3.72
N GLU A 30 -0.16 -9.53 2.85
CA GLU A 30 0.98 -8.62 2.81
C GLU A 30 0.55 -7.22 2.35
N VAL A 31 1.49 -6.27 2.38
CA VAL A 31 1.28 -4.92 1.86
C VAL A 31 2.37 -4.63 0.84
N GLU A 32 1.95 -4.41 -0.40
CA GLU A 32 2.83 -4.02 -1.49
C GLU A 32 2.89 -2.49 -1.58
N TYR A 33 4.08 -1.94 -1.78
CA TYR A 33 4.28 -0.50 -1.91
C TYR A 33 4.52 -0.13 -3.37
N LYS A 34 3.65 0.71 -3.94
CA LYS A 34 3.82 1.28 -5.28
C LYS A 34 4.23 2.74 -5.18
N ILE A 35 5.18 3.12 -6.01
CA ILE A 35 5.68 4.49 -6.13
C ILE A 35 5.56 4.93 -7.58
N SER A 36 4.94 6.09 -7.83
CA SER A 36 4.72 6.58 -9.20
C SER A 36 6.02 6.95 -9.93
N SER A 37 7.01 7.49 -9.20
CA SER A 37 8.35 7.82 -9.70
C SER A 37 9.34 7.90 -8.54
N ARG A 38 10.62 7.60 -8.81
CA ARG A 38 11.74 7.83 -7.87
C ARG A 38 12.43 9.18 -8.08
N VAL A 39 11.96 9.95 -9.05
CA VAL A 39 12.49 11.26 -9.42
C VAL A 39 11.37 12.29 -9.38
N LEU A 40 11.63 13.40 -8.71
CA LEU A 40 10.74 14.55 -8.57
C LEU A 40 11.42 15.77 -9.18
N TYR A 41 10.72 16.52 -10.02
CA TYR A 41 11.31 17.65 -10.75
C TYR A 41 10.97 18.98 -10.07
N LEU A 42 11.97 19.83 -9.86
CA LEU A 42 11.79 21.19 -9.32
C LEU A 42 10.88 22.04 -10.21
N ASN A 43 10.13 22.96 -9.62
CA ASN A 43 9.29 23.95 -10.32
C ASN A 43 8.30 23.35 -11.33
N SER A 44 7.98 22.06 -11.16
CA SER A 44 6.95 21.37 -11.93
C SER A 44 5.77 21.09 -11.01
N ASP A 45 4.59 20.91 -11.60
CA ASP A 45 3.45 20.34 -10.89
C ASP A 45 3.56 18.80 -10.73
N SER A 46 4.77 18.25 -10.88
CA SER A 46 4.99 16.82 -10.69
C SER A 46 4.78 16.44 -9.22
N LYS A 47 4.10 15.32 -9.04
CA LYS A 47 3.79 14.74 -7.73
C LYS A 47 4.26 13.31 -7.72
N ILE A 48 4.79 12.89 -6.57
CA ILE A 48 5.02 11.48 -6.31
C ILE A 48 3.92 10.96 -5.41
N VAL A 49 3.34 9.85 -5.83
CA VAL A 49 2.35 9.10 -5.07
C VAL A 49 3.01 7.82 -4.58
N LEU A 50 3.08 7.65 -3.26
CA LEU A 50 3.37 6.38 -2.61
C LEU A 50 2.05 5.79 -2.14
N GLU A 51 1.73 4.59 -2.63
CA GLU A 51 0.54 3.84 -2.24
C GLU A 51 0.94 2.52 -1.60
N ALA A 52 0.36 2.22 -0.45
CA ALA A 52 0.48 0.94 0.24
C ALA A 52 -0.79 0.12 -0.02
N ILE A 53 -0.66 -0.90 -0.87
CA ILE A 53 -1.75 -1.73 -1.35
C ILE A 53 -1.83 -2.98 -0.47
N PRO A 54 -2.94 -3.23 0.24
CA PRO A 54 -3.12 -4.48 0.94
C PRO A 54 -3.37 -5.60 -0.07
N VAL A 55 -2.59 -6.67 0.03
CA VAL A 55 -2.61 -7.80 -0.90
C VAL A 55 -3.05 -9.06 -0.14
N ASN A 56 -3.90 -9.86 -0.76
CA ASN A 56 -4.39 -11.12 -0.21
C ASN A 56 -3.45 -12.30 -0.54
N SER A 57 -3.78 -13.49 -0.08
CA SER A 57 -2.93 -14.67 -0.23
C SER A 57 -2.73 -15.13 -1.69
N PHE A 58 -3.50 -14.57 -2.64
CA PHE A 58 -3.35 -14.83 -4.07
C PHE A 58 -2.55 -13.76 -4.81
N GLY A 59 -2.03 -12.74 -4.11
CA GLY A 59 -1.31 -11.64 -4.74
C GLY A 59 -2.21 -10.53 -5.31
N PHE A 60 -3.52 -10.55 -5.04
CA PHE A 60 -4.46 -9.51 -5.50
C PHE A 60 -4.76 -8.49 -4.41
N ARG A 61 -5.18 -7.28 -4.79
CA ARG A 61 -5.67 -6.29 -3.82
C ARG A 61 -6.79 -6.90 -2.97
N ALA A 62 -6.61 -6.91 -1.66
CA ALA A 62 -7.59 -7.39 -0.70
C ALA A 62 -8.85 -6.49 -0.75
N PRO A 63 -10.03 -6.99 -1.15
CA PRO A 63 -11.22 -6.17 -1.31
C PRO A 63 -11.69 -5.60 0.03
N PHE A 64 -12.16 -4.35 0.04
CA PHE A 64 -12.72 -3.67 1.22
C PHE A 64 -11.76 -3.59 2.42
N ARG A 65 -10.44 -3.65 2.16
CA ARG A 65 -9.41 -3.55 3.17
C ARG A 65 -8.53 -2.32 2.96
N ASN A 66 -8.09 -1.76 4.08
CA ASN A 66 -7.21 -0.61 4.19
C ASN A 66 -5.84 -1.07 4.70
N SER A 67 -4.75 -0.46 4.23
CA SER A 67 -3.39 -0.88 4.59
C SER A 67 -2.90 -0.29 5.91
N TYR A 68 -3.53 0.77 6.44
CA TYR A 68 -3.16 1.41 7.71
C TYR A 68 -1.65 1.67 7.82
N THR A 69 -1.16 2.52 6.93
CA THR A 69 0.27 2.71 6.66
C THR A 69 0.76 4.07 7.15
N LYS A 70 1.81 4.05 7.98
CA LYS A 70 2.48 5.27 8.45
C LYS A 70 3.66 5.61 7.54
N PHE A 71 3.64 6.83 7.01
CA PHE A 71 4.75 7.42 6.27
C PHE A 71 5.52 8.39 7.17
N SER A 72 6.83 8.24 7.25
CA SER A 72 7.71 9.10 8.05
C SER A 72 8.86 9.58 7.17
N ILE A 73 8.98 10.89 7.00
CA ILE A 73 10.10 11.49 6.25
C ILE A 73 11.29 11.56 7.20
N ILE A 74 12.35 10.84 6.88
CA ILE A 74 13.56 10.75 7.72
C ILE A 74 14.59 11.78 7.28
N GLN A 75 14.66 12.05 5.99
CA GLN A 75 15.60 12.99 5.40
C GLN A 75 14.90 13.83 4.33
N GLY A 76 15.30 15.09 4.20
CA GLY A 76 14.81 15.97 3.14
C GLY A 76 13.39 16.50 3.35
N LYS A 77 12.89 16.52 4.60
CA LYS A 77 11.55 17.07 4.92
C LYS A 77 11.38 18.51 4.45
N ASP A 78 12.45 19.29 4.52
CA ASP A 78 12.43 20.70 4.11
C ASP A 78 12.42 20.87 2.59
N LEU A 79 12.74 19.83 1.82
CA LEU A 79 12.78 19.81 0.34
C LEU A 79 11.43 19.48 -0.31
N ILE A 80 10.47 18.98 0.47
CA ILE A 80 9.16 18.56 -0.05
C ILE A 80 8.01 19.22 0.70
N GLU A 81 6.88 19.27 0.02
CA GLU A 81 5.57 19.57 0.57
C GLU A 81 4.72 18.30 0.54
N VAL A 82 3.95 18.06 1.61
CA VAL A 82 3.06 16.91 1.72
C VAL A 82 1.64 17.39 1.42
N GLU A 83 1.10 16.98 0.29
CA GLU A 83 -0.27 17.34 -0.10
C GLU A 83 -1.31 16.40 0.53
N GLU A 84 -0.99 15.11 0.61
CA GLU A 84 -1.85 14.12 1.26
C GLU A 84 -1.00 13.13 2.05
N ASN A 85 -1.43 12.80 3.27
CA ASN A 85 -0.88 11.71 4.08
C ASN A 85 -2.02 10.98 4.77
N ASN A 86 -2.60 10.01 4.07
CA ASN A 86 -3.74 9.25 4.53
C ASN A 86 -3.29 7.92 5.14
N TYR A 87 -3.32 7.86 6.47
CA TYR A 87 -2.95 6.67 7.22
C TYR A 87 -3.81 5.45 6.85
N GLU A 88 -5.13 5.60 6.77
CA GLU A 88 -6.04 4.48 6.57
C GLU A 88 -5.89 3.89 5.16
N LYS A 89 -5.96 4.75 4.14
CA LYS A 89 -5.80 4.34 2.74
C LYS A 89 -4.36 3.93 2.42
N GLY A 90 -3.39 4.38 3.22
CA GLY A 90 -1.97 4.19 2.97
C GLY A 90 -1.51 4.94 1.73
N ILE A 91 -1.92 6.20 1.60
CA ILE A 91 -1.55 7.07 0.47
C ILE A 91 -0.73 8.23 1.00
N LEU A 92 0.41 8.48 0.38
CA LEU A 92 1.21 9.67 0.57
C LEU A 92 1.42 10.36 -0.78
N ILE A 93 1.07 11.63 -0.87
CA ILE A 93 1.31 12.48 -2.03
C ILE A 93 2.26 13.61 -1.63
N ILE A 94 3.39 13.70 -2.32
CA ILE A 94 4.41 14.72 -2.10
C ILE A 94 4.71 15.49 -3.38
N LYS A 95 5.09 16.76 -3.19
CA LYS A 95 5.55 17.67 -4.24
C LYS A 95 6.92 18.24 -3.87
N ALA A 96 7.75 18.54 -4.87
CA ALA A 96 9.03 19.20 -4.65
C ALA A 96 8.81 20.67 -4.30
N LYS A 97 9.65 21.20 -3.41
CA LYS A 97 9.82 22.64 -3.23
C LYS A 97 10.85 23.17 -4.23
N ALA A 98 11.67 24.14 -3.82
CA ALA A 98 12.58 24.87 -4.70
C ALA A 98 14.02 24.30 -4.74
N GLU A 99 14.38 23.38 -3.83
CA GLU A 99 15.77 22.93 -3.68
C GLU A 99 15.98 21.47 -4.09
N PRO A 100 17.06 21.17 -4.86
CA PRO A 100 17.40 19.81 -5.23
C PRO A 100 17.97 19.04 -4.03
N GLY A 101 17.88 17.71 -4.08
CA GLY A 101 18.43 16.86 -3.04
C GLY A 101 17.80 15.48 -2.99
N THR A 102 17.96 14.81 -1.86
CA THR A 102 17.43 13.45 -1.65
C THR A 102 16.49 13.44 -0.47
N VAL A 103 15.34 12.79 -0.66
CA VAL A 103 14.34 12.56 0.37
C VAL A 103 14.29 11.07 0.66
N VAL A 104 14.31 10.72 1.94
CA VAL A 104 14.16 9.34 2.39
C VAL A 104 12.88 9.21 3.18
N ILE A 105 11.98 8.36 2.69
CA ILE A 105 10.66 8.11 3.29
C ILE A 105 10.64 6.70 3.82
N ARG A 106 10.46 6.56 5.14
CA ARG A 106 10.21 5.28 5.80
C ARG A 106 8.73 5.01 5.88
N VAL A 107 8.34 3.82 5.46
CA VAL A 107 6.98 3.36 5.36
C VAL A 107 6.82 2.13 6.27
N LYS A 108 5.78 2.14 7.10
CA LYS A 108 5.45 1.01 7.97
C LYS A 108 3.95 0.81 8.03
N SER A 109 3.45 -0.27 7.45
CA SER A 109 2.08 -0.73 7.67
C SER A 109 1.95 -1.50 8.99
N LYS A 110 0.74 -1.50 9.57
CA LYS A 110 0.36 -2.41 10.65
C LYS A 110 0.50 -3.89 10.26
N PHE A 111 0.44 -4.22 8.97
CA PHE A 111 0.50 -5.59 8.46
C PHE A 111 1.90 -5.95 7.92
N SER A 112 2.89 -5.05 8.06
CA SER A 112 4.28 -5.32 7.69
C SER A 112 5.11 -5.66 8.93
N LEU A 113 5.97 -6.68 8.84
CA LEU A 113 6.91 -7.02 9.89
C LEU A 113 7.98 -5.93 10.07
N LEU A 114 8.53 -5.46 8.95
CA LEU A 114 9.62 -4.49 8.91
C LEU A 114 9.20 -3.22 8.18
N PRO A 115 9.76 -2.06 8.57
CA PRO A 115 9.62 -0.85 7.77
C PRO A 115 10.43 -0.94 6.47
N THR A 116 9.96 -0.26 5.43
CA THR A 116 10.63 -0.13 4.13
C THR A 116 11.02 1.32 3.90
N GLU A 117 12.16 1.58 3.26
CA GLU A 117 12.60 2.94 2.95
C GLU A 117 12.63 3.17 1.45
N PHE A 118 12.15 4.35 1.03
CA PHE A 118 12.19 4.82 -0.34
C PHE A 118 13.06 6.06 -0.43
N GLU A 119 14.06 5.99 -1.29
CA GLU A 119 14.86 7.13 -1.69
C GLU A 119 14.25 7.78 -2.93
N ILE A 120 14.02 9.09 -2.86
CA ILE A 120 13.47 9.92 -3.93
C ILE A 120 14.45 11.04 -4.21
N LYS A 121 14.84 11.18 -5.48
CA LYS A 121 15.76 12.23 -5.93
C LYS A 121 14.96 13.42 -6.45
N ILE A 122 15.27 14.60 -5.94
CA ILE A 122 14.74 15.86 -6.44
C ILE A 122 15.80 16.47 -7.36
N VAL A 123 15.43 16.65 -8.63
CA VAL A 123 16.34 17.16 -9.66
C VAL A 123 15.79 18.45 -10.28
N PRO A 124 16.66 19.38 -10.74
CA PRO A 124 16.22 20.52 -11.53
C PRO A 124 15.44 20.07 -12.75
N ASN A 125 14.35 20.77 -13.05
CA ASN A 125 13.67 20.62 -14.33
C ASN A 125 14.51 21.34 -15.39
N LEU A 126 15.15 20.59 -16.28
CA LEU A 126 16.01 21.12 -17.35
C LEU A 126 15.22 21.59 -18.58
N ALA A 127 13.93 21.87 -18.41
CA ALA A 127 13.01 22.29 -19.47
C ALA A 127 13.11 23.79 -19.77
#